data_AF-A0A3A5VNC3-F1
#
_entry.id   AF-A0A3A5VNC3-F1
#
_cell.length_a   1.000
_cell.length_b   1.000
_cell.length_c   1.000
_cell.angle_alpha   90.00
_cell.angle_beta   90.00
_cell.angle_gamma   90.00
#
_symmetry.space_group_name_H-M   'P 1'
#
loop_
_entity.id
_entity.type
_entity.pdbx_description
1 polymer ?
#
loop_
_entity_poly.entity_id
_entity_poly.type
_entity_poly.pdbx_seq_one_letter_code
_entity_poly.pdbx_strand_id
1 'polypeptide(L)'
;MSSEVTNKHVIAEESDDGFWRDLEGKALHVSASDLERHAYCPLSWSLAREGKTGRGEAITAGRQKHAEIHSKVKSFKEKQNELKKALIIWSWWFTIVIIFISDAIIFTNISDSRTPLDIARYLTILALIWLGLGLFAIYLPWRKWLGISSSYSDDFDEISNLNTEVISPTFEPFGFIGGWGQGGRVEAGLLMGATIFGLHAIGLTWASDKQQAGFILVTVAMVWTLLASWQLQRALLADSALEIARIDAGVENDMDVAYSDDEATAGLLIDEQTGLRGRPDQIVIVEGEFIPVEQKTGKIPEKPHKSHKMQLLAYLHLVESTTNRKPPYGVLRYGSENLHTIDWDDESKHILFSAVKEVQRLMTEGGAERNHNRKGKCQSCSRRYACDSSLV
;
A
#
# COMPACT_ATOMS: atom_id res chain seq x y z
N MET A 1 36.02 -32.33 21.50
CA MET A 1 35.11 -31.79 22.54
C MET A 1 33.87 -31.33 21.82
N SER A 2 32.81 -32.13 21.91
CA SER A 2 31.51 -31.92 21.25
C SER A 2 30.86 -30.66 21.81
N SER A 3 30.64 -29.66 20.98
CA SER A 3 29.78 -28.52 21.32
C SER A 3 28.34 -29.01 21.36
N GLU A 4 27.82 -29.27 22.56
CA GLU A 4 26.40 -29.42 22.80
C GLU A 4 25.69 -28.17 22.28
N VAL A 5 24.92 -28.34 21.21
CA VAL A 5 23.99 -27.32 20.73
C VAL A 5 22.87 -27.30 21.78
N THR A 6 22.89 -26.30 22.66
CA THR A 6 21.84 -26.09 23.66
C THR A 6 20.51 -25.88 22.94
N ASN A 7 19.66 -26.91 22.98
CA ASN A 7 18.26 -26.84 22.57
C ASN A 7 17.55 -25.89 23.53
N LYS A 8 17.46 -24.60 23.17
CA LYS A 8 16.62 -23.64 23.91
C LYS A 8 15.17 -23.91 23.55
N HIS A 9 14.60 -24.93 24.17
CA HIS A 9 13.16 -25.13 24.21
C HIS A 9 12.51 -23.88 24.80
N VAL A 10 11.51 -23.35 24.12
CA VAL A 10 10.77 -22.17 24.61
C VAL A 10 9.86 -22.65 25.73
N ILE A 11 9.90 -21.98 26.88
CA ILE A 11 9.00 -22.31 28.00
C ILE A 11 7.64 -21.68 27.70
N ALA A 12 6.64 -22.51 27.44
CA ALA A 12 5.28 -22.11 27.16
C ALA A 12 4.31 -23.23 27.53
N GLU A 13 3.04 -22.88 27.75
CA GLU A 13 1.97 -23.82 28.07
C GLU A 13 0.82 -23.69 27.06
N GLU A 14 0.14 -24.81 26.80
CA GLU A 14 -1.05 -24.83 25.95
C GLU A 14 -2.23 -24.18 26.70
N SER A 15 -2.88 -23.21 26.05
CA SER A 15 -4.07 -22.52 26.57
C SER A 15 -5.37 -23.21 26.16
N ASP A 16 -6.50 -22.82 26.75
CA ASP A 16 -7.83 -23.40 26.46
C ASP A 16 -8.26 -23.28 24.99
N ASP A 17 -7.74 -22.27 24.28
CA ASP A 17 -7.96 -22.05 22.85
C ASP A 17 -7.04 -22.92 21.95
N GLY A 18 -6.14 -23.69 22.56
CA GLY A 18 -5.14 -24.57 21.95
C GLY A 18 -3.88 -23.86 21.45
N PHE A 19 -3.73 -22.54 21.62
CA PHE A 19 -2.49 -21.83 21.30
C PHE A 19 -1.53 -21.89 22.49
N TRP A 20 -0.23 -21.91 22.20
CA TRP A 20 0.79 -21.94 23.25
C TRP A 20 1.19 -20.52 23.63
N ARG A 21 1.24 -20.25 24.93
CA ARG A 21 1.57 -18.94 25.48
C ARG A 21 2.76 -19.02 26.43
N ASP A 22 3.58 -17.98 26.42
CA ASP A 22 4.70 -17.84 27.34
C ASP A 22 4.22 -17.51 28.77
N LEU A 23 5.17 -17.33 29.69
CA LEU A 23 4.90 -16.99 31.09
C LEU A 23 4.19 -15.63 31.28
N GLU A 24 4.20 -14.76 30.26
CA GLU A 24 3.52 -13.47 30.26
C GLU A 24 2.09 -13.56 29.66
N GLY A 25 1.67 -14.76 29.22
CA GLY A 25 0.39 -14.98 28.56
C GLY A 25 0.38 -14.56 27.08
N LYS A 26 1.54 -14.29 26.48
CA LYS A 26 1.63 -13.92 25.06
C LYS A 26 1.76 -15.17 24.20
N ALA A 27 1.03 -15.19 23.07
CA ALA A 27 1.10 -16.30 22.14
C ALA A 27 2.50 -16.41 21.51
N LEU A 28 3.01 -17.64 21.39
CA LEU A 28 4.32 -17.88 20.80
C LEU A 28 4.35 -17.43 19.35
N HIS A 29 5.35 -16.62 19.01
CA HIS A 29 5.46 -16.05 17.68
C HIS A 29 5.73 -17.11 16.60
N VAL A 30 4.85 -17.16 15.61
CA VAL A 30 4.97 -17.98 14.41
C VAL A 30 4.96 -17.07 13.20
N SER A 31 6.00 -17.10 12.37
CA SER A 31 6.00 -16.33 11.13
C SER A 31 5.29 -17.08 9.98
N ALA A 32 4.74 -16.36 9.01
CA ALA A 32 4.23 -16.96 7.77
C ALA A 32 5.30 -17.85 7.07
N SER A 33 6.59 -17.46 7.14
CA SER A 33 7.70 -18.27 6.62
C SER A 33 7.98 -19.52 7.47
N ASP A 34 7.73 -19.49 8.79
CA ASP A 34 7.80 -20.70 9.63
C ASP A 34 6.77 -21.73 9.17
N LEU A 35 5.53 -21.28 8.93
CA LEU A 35 4.45 -22.14 8.43
C LEU A 35 4.76 -22.71 7.04
N GLU A 36 5.30 -21.89 6.12
CA GLU A 36 5.73 -22.34 4.80
C GLU A 36 6.77 -23.47 4.91
N ARG A 37 7.82 -23.24 5.72
CA ARG A 37 8.93 -24.18 5.90
C ARG A 37 8.48 -25.45 6.62
N HIS A 38 7.65 -25.33 7.64
CA HIS A 38 7.07 -26.44 8.36
C HIS A 38 6.20 -27.31 7.43
N ALA A 39 5.32 -26.69 6.65
CA ALA A 39 4.50 -27.38 5.66
C ALA A 39 5.33 -28.05 4.55
N TYR A 40 6.51 -27.51 4.21
CA TYR A 40 7.45 -28.16 3.30
C TYR A 40 8.03 -29.45 3.90
N CYS A 41 8.60 -29.35 5.11
CA CYS A 41 9.11 -30.45 5.95
C CYS A 41 9.39 -29.98 7.39
N PRO A 42 8.72 -30.52 8.43
CA PRO A 42 8.88 -30.10 9.83
C PRO A 42 10.32 -30.24 10.35
N LEU A 43 10.98 -31.35 10.03
CA LEU A 43 12.40 -31.55 10.39
C LEU A 43 13.33 -30.52 9.74
N SER A 44 13.08 -30.12 8.49
CA SER A 44 13.89 -29.06 7.86
C SER A 44 13.66 -27.69 8.52
N TRP A 45 12.43 -27.44 8.98
CA TRP A 45 12.08 -26.25 9.74
C TRP A 45 12.75 -26.24 11.13
N SER A 46 12.75 -27.36 11.87
CA SER A 46 13.41 -27.41 13.19
C SER A 46 14.92 -27.19 13.08
N LEU A 47 15.57 -27.82 12.10
CA LEU A 47 16.99 -27.58 11.79
C LEU A 47 17.28 -26.10 11.50
N ALA A 48 16.35 -25.39 10.85
CA ALA A 48 16.49 -23.96 10.60
C ALA A 48 16.52 -23.15 11.90
N ARG A 49 15.69 -23.52 12.88
CA ARG A 49 15.61 -22.88 14.20
C ARG A 49 16.82 -23.20 15.08
N GLU A 50 17.42 -24.37 14.90
CA GLU A 50 18.71 -24.75 15.51
C GLU A 50 19.92 -24.00 14.88
N GLY A 51 19.67 -23.07 13.95
CA GLY A 51 20.72 -22.27 13.30
C GLY A 51 21.39 -22.94 12.11
N LYS A 52 20.90 -24.10 11.62
CA LYS A 52 21.40 -24.70 10.38
C LYS A 52 20.89 -23.90 9.19
N THR A 53 21.78 -23.16 8.54
CA THR A 53 21.44 -22.34 7.36
C THR A 53 21.18 -23.22 6.14
N GLY A 54 20.25 -22.81 5.28
CA GLY A 54 20.04 -23.48 4.00
C GLY A 54 21.21 -23.22 3.06
N ARG A 55 21.76 -24.26 2.42
CA ARG A 55 22.81 -24.19 1.41
C ARG A 55 22.25 -24.57 0.03
N GLY A 56 22.78 -23.96 -1.03
CA GLY A 56 22.47 -24.34 -2.41
C GLY A 56 22.25 -23.14 -3.33
N GLU A 57 22.61 -23.32 -4.60
CA GLU A 57 22.52 -22.30 -5.66
C GLU A 57 21.08 -21.81 -5.89
N ALA A 58 20.09 -22.70 -5.73
CA ALA A 58 18.68 -22.34 -5.86
C ALA A 58 18.21 -21.30 -4.81
N ILE A 59 18.78 -21.32 -3.59
CA ILE A 59 18.42 -20.34 -2.56
C ILE A 59 19.03 -18.98 -2.88
N THR A 60 20.29 -18.95 -3.30
CA THR A 60 20.96 -17.70 -3.66
C THR A 60 20.32 -17.09 -4.90
N ALA A 61 20.02 -17.90 -5.92
CA ALA A 61 19.30 -17.46 -7.11
C ALA A 61 17.88 -16.96 -6.78
N GLY A 62 17.16 -17.64 -5.87
CA GLY A 62 15.84 -17.19 -5.41
C GLY A 62 15.89 -15.82 -4.73
N ARG A 63 16.83 -15.61 -3.81
CA ARG A 63 17.02 -14.30 -3.14
C ARG A 63 17.36 -13.19 -4.14
N GLN A 64 18.21 -13.47 -5.12
CA GLN A 64 18.58 -12.49 -6.13
C GLN A 64 17.38 -12.12 -7.01
N LYS A 65 16.59 -13.11 -7.46
CA LYS A 65 15.36 -12.86 -8.23
C LYS A 65 14.33 -12.06 -7.43
N HIS A 66 14.17 -12.37 -6.15
CA HIS A 66 13.28 -11.62 -5.27
C HIS A 66 13.72 -10.16 -5.15
N ALA A 67 15.01 -9.93 -4.93
CA ALA A 67 15.58 -8.57 -4.86
C ALA A 67 15.43 -7.79 -6.17
N GLU A 68 15.53 -8.46 -7.32
CA GLU A 68 15.28 -7.85 -8.64
C GLU A 68 13.81 -7.47 -8.82
N ILE A 69 12.87 -8.34 -8.42
CA ILE A 69 11.44 -8.04 -8.46
C ILE A 69 11.13 -6.84 -7.56
N HIS A 70 11.67 -6.81 -6.34
CA HIS A 70 11.55 -5.67 -5.44
C HIS A 70 12.01 -4.36 -6.09
N SER A 71 13.19 -4.35 -6.72
CA SER A 71 13.69 -3.12 -7.34
C SER A 71 12.77 -2.63 -8.47
N LYS A 72 12.12 -3.55 -9.19
CA LYS A 72 11.15 -3.21 -10.25
C LYS A 72 9.84 -2.67 -9.68
N VAL A 73 9.28 -3.31 -8.65
CA VAL A 73 8.05 -2.85 -7.98
C VAL A 73 8.26 -1.46 -7.36
N LYS A 74 9.41 -1.24 -6.71
CA LYS A 74 9.78 0.08 -6.19
C LYS A 74 9.84 1.14 -7.29
N SER A 75 10.51 0.85 -8.41
CA SER A 75 10.58 1.75 -9.57
C SER A 75 9.19 2.09 -10.12
N PHE A 76 8.31 1.10 -10.25
CA PHE A 76 6.92 1.31 -10.66
C PHE A 76 6.17 2.26 -9.71
N LYS A 77 6.27 2.08 -8.40
CA LYS A 77 5.64 2.96 -7.40
C LYS A 77 6.18 4.39 -7.47
N GLU A 78 7.49 4.56 -7.62
CA GLU A 78 8.11 5.88 -7.78
C GLU A 78 7.55 6.62 -9.00
N LYS A 79 7.44 5.93 -10.15
CA LYS A 79 6.85 6.48 -11.38
C LYS A 79 5.36 6.80 -11.22
N GLN A 80 4.62 5.98 -10.50
CA GLN A 80 3.20 6.21 -10.23
C GLN A 80 3.01 7.50 -9.42
N ASN A 81 3.85 7.72 -8.40
CA ASN A 81 3.83 8.93 -7.60
C ASN A 81 4.26 10.17 -8.41
N GLU A 82 5.25 10.05 -9.29
CA GLU A 82 5.65 11.13 -10.21
C GLU A 82 4.49 11.55 -11.12
N LEU A 83 3.76 10.60 -11.72
CA LEU A 83 2.59 10.88 -12.54
C LEU A 83 1.48 11.57 -11.74
N LYS A 84 1.12 11.02 -10.56
CA LYS A 84 0.10 11.59 -9.69
C LYS A 84 0.41 13.06 -9.37
N LYS A 85 1.63 13.35 -8.92
CA LYS A 85 2.10 14.73 -8.68
C LYS A 85 1.99 15.60 -9.92
N ALA A 86 2.42 15.10 -11.08
CA ALA A 86 2.37 15.85 -12.32
C ALA A 86 0.93 16.22 -12.74
N LEU A 87 -0.02 15.28 -12.58
CA LEU A 87 -1.44 15.47 -12.88
C LEU A 87 -2.12 16.41 -11.89
N ILE A 88 -1.78 16.34 -10.60
CA ILE A 88 -2.29 17.28 -9.59
C ILE A 88 -1.87 18.71 -9.93
N ILE A 89 -0.57 18.93 -10.17
CA ILE A 89 -0.03 20.24 -10.55
C ILE A 89 -0.71 20.73 -11.84
N TRP A 90 -0.84 19.85 -12.84
CA TRP A 90 -1.53 20.17 -14.09
C TRP A 90 -2.98 20.61 -13.84
N SER A 91 -3.74 19.87 -13.03
CA SER A 91 -5.15 20.18 -12.74
C SER A 91 -5.31 21.56 -12.08
N TRP A 92 -4.39 21.93 -11.19
CA TRP A 92 -4.36 23.23 -10.54
C TRP A 92 -4.02 24.36 -11.52
N TRP A 93 -3.01 24.15 -12.38
CA TRP A 93 -2.65 25.13 -13.41
C TRP A 93 -3.76 25.31 -14.44
N PHE A 94 -4.42 24.23 -14.85
CA PHE A 94 -5.55 24.30 -15.76
C PHE A 94 -6.76 25.00 -15.13
N THR A 95 -7.00 24.80 -13.83
CA THR A 95 -8.04 25.52 -13.08
C THR A 95 -7.79 27.03 -13.10
N ILE A 96 -6.53 27.47 -12.94
CA ILE A 96 -6.16 28.89 -13.05
C ILE A 96 -6.50 29.45 -14.44
N VAL A 97 -6.26 28.68 -15.51
CA VAL A 97 -6.65 29.08 -16.88
C VAL A 97 -8.16 29.30 -16.98
N ILE A 98 -8.96 28.35 -16.49
CA ILE A 98 -10.44 28.45 -16.50
C ILE A 98 -10.90 29.71 -15.76
N ILE A 99 -10.29 30.02 -14.61
CA ILE A 99 -10.63 31.20 -13.83
C ILE A 99 -10.30 32.48 -14.61
N PHE A 100 -9.10 32.61 -15.17
CA PHE A 100 -8.74 33.80 -15.94
C PHE A 100 -9.62 34.01 -17.18
N ILE A 101 -9.98 32.93 -17.88
CA ILE A 101 -10.90 32.99 -19.02
C ILE A 101 -12.29 33.41 -18.55
N SER A 102 -12.79 32.81 -17.46
CA SER A 102 -14.11 33.13 -16.90
C SER A 102 -14.18 34.59 -16.47
N ASP A 103 -13.16 35.07 -15.77
CA ASP A 103 -13.05 36.46 -15.35
C ASP A 103 -12.98 37.39 -16.56
N ALA A 104 -12.16 37.08 -17.57
CA ALA A 104 -12.09 37.87 -18.80
C ALA A 104 -13.46 37.99 -19.49
N ILE A 105 -14.24 36.91 -19.56
CA ILE A 105 -15.60 36.92 -20.09
C ILE A 105 -16.52 37.79 -19.22
N ILE A 106 -16.47 37.64 -17.90
CA ILE A 106 -17.29 38.43 -16.98
C ILE A 106 -16.96 39.92 -17.13
N PHE A 107 -15.68 40.29 -17.13
CA PHE A 107 -15.23 41.69 -17.24
C PHE A 107 -15.62 42.35 -18.56
N THR A 108 -15.56 41.60 -19.66
CA THR A 108 -15.93 42.12 -20.99
C THR A 108 -17.44 42.27 -21.19
N ASN A 109 -18.26 41.51 -20.44
CA ASN A 109 -19.72 41.49 -20.61
C ASN A 109 -20.49 42.24 -19.51
N ILE A 110 -19.85 42.60 -18.38
CA ILE A 110 -20.53 43.32 -17.30
C ILE A 110 -20.78 44.79 -17.69
N SER A 111 -22.01 45.25 -17.51
CA SER A 111 -22.42 46.63 -17.86
C SER A 111 -21.49 47.70 -17.29
N ASP A 112 -21.37 48.84 -17.97
CA ASP A 112 -20.53 50.00 -17.58
C ASP A 112 -20.94 50.71 -16.28
N SER A 113 -21.96 50.19 -15.60
CA SER A 113 -22.36 50.66 -14.28
C SER A 113 -21.34 50.37 -13.17
N ARG A 114 -20.35 49.50 -13.37
CA ARG A 114 -19.37 49.10 -12.34
C ARG A 114 -17.94 49.31 -12.79
N THR A 115 -17.13 49.92 -11.93
CA THR A 115 -15.70 50.15 -12.17
C THR A 115 -14.88 48.88 -11.86
N PRO A 116 -13.67 48.70 -12.43
CA PRO A 116 -12.76 47.61 -12.04
C PRO A 116 -12.49 47.57 -10.52
N LEU A 117 -12.46 48.74 -9.87
CA LEU A 117 -12.29 48.88 -8.43
C LEU A 117 -13.48 48.29 -7.63
N ASP A 118 -14.70 48.43 -8.13
CA ASP A 118 -15.88 47.83 -7.48
C ASP A 118 -15.81 46.29 -7.51
N ILE A 119 -15.35 45.72 -8.63
CA ILE A 119 -15.22 44.27 -8.78
C ILE A 119 -14.06 43.74 -7.92
N ALA A 120 -12.95 44.47 -7.84
CA ALA A 120 -11.85 44.16 -6.92
C ALA A 120 -12.31 44.07 -5.46
N ARG A 121 -13.22 44.96 -5.02
CA ARG A 121 -13.81 44.89 -3.67
C ARG A 121 -14.61 43.62 -3.45
N TYR A 122 -15.46 43.22 -4.42
CA TYR A 122 -16.22 41.97 -4.31
C TYR A 122 -15.30 40.75 -4.24
N LEU A 123 -14.26 40.69 -5.08
CA LEU A 123 -13.28 39.59 -5.04
C LEU A 123 -12.50 39.56 -3.73
N THR A 124 -12.18 40.72 -3.15
CA THR A 124 -11.55 40.80 -1.82
C THR A 124 -12.45 40.21 -0.73
N ILE A 125 -13.74 40.54 -0.75
CA ILE A 125 -14.73 39.97 0.18
C ILE A 125 -14.83 38.46 -0.01
N LEU A 126 -14.92 37.99 -1.26
CA LEU A 126 -14.98 36.58 -1.58
C LEU A 126 -13.73 35.82 -1.12
N ALA A 127 -12.54 36.40 -1.30
CA ALA A 127 -11.28 35.86 -0.82
C ALA A 127 -11.28 35.68 0.71
N LEU A 128 -11.75 36.68 1.45
CA LEU A 128 -11.85 36.61 2.92
C LEU A 128 -12.87 35.56 3.39
N ILE A 129 -14.01 35.43 2.70
CA ILE A 129 -15.00 34.38 2.97
C ILE A 129 -14.38 33.00 2.77
N TRP A 130 -13.71 32.77 1.63
CA TRP A 130 -13.08 31.48 1.32
C TRP A 130 -11.94 31.15 2.28
N LEU A 131 -11.13 32.15 2.67
CA LEU A 131 -10.11 31.99 3.70
C LEU A 131 -10.73 31.58 5.03
N GLY A 132 -11.79 32.28 5.46
CA GLY A 132 -12.53 31.94 6.68
C GLY A 132 -13.08 30.52 6.64
N LEU A 133 -13.78 30.16 5.56
CA LEU A 133 -14.31 28.80 5.36
C LEU A 133 -13.21 27.75 5.35
N GLY A 134 -12.06 28.02 4.71
CA GLY A 134 -10.91 27.12 4.70
C GLY A 134 -10.35 26.90 6.10
N LEU A 135 -10.16 27.98 6.88
CA LEU A 135 -9.71 27.89 8.27
C LEU A 135 -10.72 27.15 9.17
N PHE A 136 -12.03 27.39 8.99
CA PHE A 136 -13.08 26.65 9.69
C PHE A 136 -13.08 25.17 9.31
N ALA A 137 -12.91 24.84 8.03
CA ALA A 137 -12.87 23.47 7.54
C ALA A 137 -11.64 22.70 8.06
N ILE A 138 -10.51 23.39 8.29
CA ILE A 138 -9.32 22.81 8.94
C ILE A 138 -9.56 22.60 10.43
N TYR A 139 -10.17 23.57 11.12
CA TYR A 139 -10.32 23.53 12.57
C TYR A 139 -11.45 22.61 13.05
N LEU A 140 -12.54 22.52 12.29
CA LEU A 140 -13.73 21.78 12.69
C LEU A 140 -13.76 20.37 12.08
N PRO A 141 -14.21 19.35 12.82
CA PRO A 141 -14.36 17.99 12.31
C PRO A 141 -15.64 17.83 11.45
N TRP A 142 -15.88 18.75 10.51
CA TRP A 142 -17.11 18.86 9.72
C TRP A 142 -17.42 17.58 8.93
N ARG A 143 -16.39 16.84 8.51
CA ARG A 143 -16.54 15.56 7.81
C ARG A 143 -17.20 14.49 8.68
N LYS A 144 -16.85 14.45 9.99
CA LYS A 144 -17.47 13.53 10.96
C LYS A 144 -18.95 13.85 11.17
N TRP A 145 -19.30 15.13 11.19
CA TRP A 145 -20.69 15.57 11.36
C TRP A 145 -21.58 15.22 10.18
N LEU A 146 -21.03 15.23 8.96
CA LEU A 146 -21.75 14.84 7.75
C LEU A 146 -21.78 13.33 7.50
N GLY A 147 -21.21 12.52 8.40
CA GLY A 147 -21.12 11.06 8.22
C GLY A 147 -20.23 10.66 7.03
N ILE A 148 -19.36 11.55 6.56
CA ILE A 148 -18.36 11.25 5.54
C ILE A 148 -17.18 10.57 6.25
N SER A 149 -17.40 9.33 6.69
CA SER A 149 -16.32 8.46 7.17
C SER A 149 -15.69 7.77 5.97
N SER A 150 -14.45 8.10 5.65
CA SER A 150 -13.65 7.29 4.73
C SER A 150 -13.21 6.01 5.45
N SER A 151 -14.15 5.09 5.69
CA SER A 151 -13.86 3.78 6.28
C SER A 151 -12.80 3.00 5.50
N TYR A 152 -12.60 3.35 4.22
CA TYR A 152 -11.54 2.82 3.38
C TYR A 152 -10.14 3.41 3.68
N SER A 153 -10.04 4.69 4.05
CA SER A 153 -8.74 5.29 4.39
C SER A 153 -8.25 4.82 5.74
N ASP A 154 -9.14 4.61 6.71
CA ASP A 154 -8.76 4.22 8.07
C ASP A 154 -8.15 2.80 8.08
N ASP A 155 -8.80 1.83 7.42
CA ASP A 155 -8.30 0.44 7.30
C ASP A 155 -6.99 0.37 6.49
N PHE A 156 -6.86 1.23 5.48
CA PHE A 156 -5.66 1.34 4.65
C PHE A 156 -4.51 2.01 5.41
N ASP A 157 -4.78 3.10 6.13
CA ASP A 157 -3.82 3.79 6.99
C ASP A 157 -3.34 2.85 8.11
N GLU A 158 -4.18 1.94 8.58
CA GLU A 158 -3.80 0.91 9.56
C GLU A 158 -2.84 -0.13 8.98
N ILE A 159 -3.03 -0.60 7.74
CA ILE A 159 -2.06 -1.49 7.06
C ILE A 159 -0.76 -0.75 6.72
N SER A 160 -0.87 0.50 6.26
CA SER A 160 0.25 1.24 5.69
C SER A 160 1.10 2.00 6.70
N ASN A 161 0.69 2.21 7.96
CA ASN A 161 1.44 2.98 8.97
C ASN A 161 2.04 2.13 10.11
N LEU A 162 2.29 0.84 9.90
CA LEU A 162 2.66 -0.11 10.97
C LEU A 162 4.10 0.03 11.52
N ASN A 163 4.95 0.95 11.04
CA ASN A 163 6.26 1.23 11.65
C ASN A 163 6.66 2.73 11.62
N THR A 164 6.62 3.35 12.81
CA THR A 164 7.36 4.54 13.30
C THR A 164 7.15 5.95 12.69
N GLU A 165 6.94 6.89 13.62
CA GLU A 165 6.89 8.37 13.55
C GLU A 165 5.95 9.00 12.51
N VAL A 166 4.70 9.15 12.98
CA VAL A 166 3.53 9.77 12.37
C VAL A 166 3.80 11.22 11.97
N ILE A 167 4.20 11.42 10.71
CA ILE A 167 3.69 12.54 9.93
C ILE A 167 2.79 11.94 8.86
N SER A 168 1.52 11.73 9.22
CA SER A 168 0.48 11.47 8.22
C SER A 168 0.54 12.61 7.20
N PRO A 169 0.65 12.33 5.89
CA PRO A 169 0.66 13.39 4.90
C PRO A 169 -0.65 14.19 5.02
N THR A 170 -0.57 15.44 5.46
CA THR A 170 -1.75 16.27 5.75
C THR A 170 -2.62 16.51 4.51
N PHE A 171 -2.04 16.33 3.32
CA PHE A 171 -2.68 16.62 2.06
C PHE A 171 -3.12 15.36 1.28
N GLU A 172 -2.46 14.21 1.41
CA GLU A 172 -2.77 12.99 0.62
C GLU A 172 -2.34 11.68 1.33
N PRO A 173 -3.27 10.86 1.87
CA PRO A 173 -2.94 9.52 2.33
C PRO A 173 -2.61 8.58 1.16
N PHE A 174 -1.90 7.49 1.46
CA PHE A 174 -1.64 6.41 0.50
C PHE A 174 -2.98 5.74 0.11
N GLY A 175 -3.10 5.23 -1.12
CA GLY A 175 -4.36 4.68 -1.62
C GLY A 175 -5.45 5.69 -2.00
N PHE A 176 -5.11 6.98 -2.17
CA PHE A 176 -6.04 8.05 -2.56
C PHE A 176 -6.83 7.72 -3.86
N ILE A 177 -8.09 7.31 -3.72
CA ILE A 177 -9.08 7.20 -4.79
C ILE A 177 -9.84 8.52 -4.85
N GLY A 178 -9.76 9.20 -6.00
CA GLY A 178 -10.27 10.55 -6.19
C GLY A 178 -11.74 10.75 -5.75
N GLY A 179 -11.97 11.77 -4.94
CA GLY A 179 -13.30 12.27 -4.58
C GLY A 179 -13.24 13.64 -3.91
N TRP A 180 -14.26 14.47 -4.09
CA TRP A 180 -14.37 15.78 -3.42
C TRP A 180 -14.54 15.67 -1.90
N GLY A 181 -14.87 14.47 -1.39
CA GLY A 181 -15.17 14.19 0.01
C GLY A 181 -14.05 13.58 0.86
N GLN A 182 -12.85 13.31 0.31
CA GLN A 182 -11.72 12.73 1.06
C GLN A 182 -10.55 13.72 1.24
N GLY A 183 -9.70 13.48 2.24
CA GLY A 183 -8.97 14.48 3.03
C GLY A 183 -8.20 15.59 2.27
N GLY A 184 -8.25 16.81 2.79
CA GLY A 184 -7.38 17.93 2.39
C GLY A 184 -7.79 18.71 1.14
N ARG A 185 -8.52 18.12 0.17
CA ARG A 185 -8.86 18.80 -1.10
C ARG A 185 -9.81 19.99 -0.95
N VAL A 186 -10.80 19.89 -0.06
CA VAL A 186 -11.78 20.97 0.17
C VAL A 186 -11.08 22.14 0.85
N GLU A 187 -10.28 21.84 1.86
CA GLU A 187 -9.49 22.80 2.62
C GLU A 187 -8.45 23.49 1.70
N ALA A 188 -7.69 22.70 0.94
CA ALA A 188 -6.74 23.20 -0.04
C ALA A 188 -7.41 24.03 -1.15
N GLY A 189 -8.57 23.57 -1.66
CA GLY A 189 -9.34 24.29 -2.66
C GLY A 189 -9.87 25.64 -2.15
N LEU A 190 -10.35 25.69 -0.90
CA LEU A 190 -10.80 26.92 -0.26
C LEU A 190 -9.63 27.92 -0.07
N LEU A 191 -8.49 27.46 0.43
CA LEU A 191 -7.29 28.30 0.60
C LEU A 191 -6.69 28.76 -0.73
N MET A 192 -6.66 27.89 -1.73
CA MET A 192 -6.19 28.22 -3.06
C MET A 192 -7.13 29.22 -3.74
N GLY A 193 -8.44 29.01 -3.65
CA GLY A 193 -9.43 29.96 -4.17
C GLY A 193 -9.34 31.33 -3.47
N ALA A 194 -9.15 31.37 -2.15
CA ALA A 194 -8.90 32.61 -1.42
C ALA A 194 -7.65 33.36 -1.95
N THR A 195 -6.56 32.64 -2.18
CA THR A 195 -5.32 33.19 -2.73
C THR A 195 -5.53 33.73 -4.15
N ILE A 196 -6.22 32.96 -5.00
CA ILE A 196 -6.54 33.34 -6.37
C ILE A 196 -7.40 34.62 -6.37
N PHE A 197 -8.53 34.65 -5.66
CA PHE A 197 -9.39 35.84 -5.61
C PHE A 197 -8.67 37.06 -5.03
N GLY A 198 -7.80 36.87 -4.03
CA GLY A 198 -6.97 37.94 -3.47
C GLY A 198 -6.00 38.52 -4.50
N LEU A 199 -5.27 37.68 -5.24
CA LEU A 199 -4.36 38.11 -6.30
C LEU A 199 -5.11 38.82 -7.44
N HIS A 200 -6.30 38.32 -7.81
CA HIS A 200 -7.13 38.94 -8.85
C HIS A 200 -7.64 40.32 -8.42
N ALA A 201 -8.10 40.45 -7.17
CA ALA A 201 -8.51 41.74 -6.61
C ALA A 201 -7.36 42.75 -6.67
N ILE A 202 -6.14 42.37 -6.29
CA ILE A 202 -4.95 43.22 -6.38
C ILE A 202 -4.70 43.65 -7.83
N GLY A 203 -4.67 42.70 -8.78
CA GLY A 203 -4.43 43.01 -10.20
C GLY A 203 -5.44 44.01 -10.78
N LEU A 204 -6.71 43.90 -10.40
CA LEU A 204 -7.77 44.79 -10.87
C LEU A 204 -7.72 46.20 -10.28
N THR A 205 -7.15 46.37 -9.08
CA THR A 205 -6.95 47.72 -8.53
C THR A 205 -5.99 48.57 -9.35
N TRP A 206 -5.13 47.95 -10.17
CA TRP A 206 -4.14 48.63 -11.00
C TRP A 206 -4.60 48.83 -12.45
N ALA A 207 -5.77 48.32 -12.82
CA ALA A 207 -6.33 48.49 -14.16
C ALA A 207 -7.08 49.83 -14.28
N SER A 208 -6.64 50.68 -15.22
CA SER A 208 -7.27 51.98 -15.49
C SER A 208 -8.61 51.87 -16.21
N ASP A 209 -8.82 50.83 -17.02
CA ASP A 209 -10.06 50.58 -17.75
C ASP A 209 -10.34 49.08 -17.91
N LYS A 210 -11.62 48.72 -18.09
CA LYS A 210 -12.10 47.34 -18.24
C LYS A 210 -11.51 46.63 -19.46
N GLN A 211 -11.33 47.34 -20.58
CA GLN A 211 -10.79 46.73 -21.80
C GLN A 211 -9.33 46.31 -21.58
N GLN A 212 -8.56 47.14 -20.88
CA GLN A 212 -7.18 46.83 -20.49
C GLN A 212 -7.13 45.68 -19.49
N ALA A 213 -8.03 45.65 -18.50
CA ALA A 213 -8.12 44.54 -17.55
C ALA A 213 -8.42 43.20 -18.24
N GLY A 214 -9.44 43.17 -19.11
CA GLY A 214 -9.81 41.98 -19.88
C GLY A 214 -8.67 41.50 -20.79
N PHE A 215 -7.98 42.41 -21.47
CA PHE A 215 -6.82 42.08 -22.31
C PHE A 215 -5.67 41.47 -21.50
N ILE A 216 -5.36 42.02 -20.32
CA ILE A 216 -4.33 41.47 -19.42
C ILE A 216 -4.72 40.05 -18.98
N LEU A 217 -5.96 39.84 -18.55
CA LEU A 217 -6.44 38.53 -18.10
C LEU A 217 -6.36 37.47 -19.22
N VAL A 218 -6.76 37.81 -20.44
CA VAL A 218 -6.64 36.90 -21.60
C VAL A 218 -5.16 36.60 -21.91
N THR A 219 -4.30 37.62 -21.88
CA THR A 219 -2.86 37.43 -22.15
C THR A 219 -2.23 36.51 -21.11
N VAL A 220 -2.55 36.72 -19.83
CA VAL A 220 -2.09 35.85 -18.73
C VAL A 220 -2.65 34.44 -18.89
N ALA A 221 -3.93 34.29 -19.24
CA ALA A 221 -4.55 32.99 -19.51
C ALA A 221 -3.84 32.24 -20.64
N MET A 222 -3.46 32.94 -21.73
CA MET A 222 -2.70 32.34 -22.83
C MET A 222 -1.32 31.85 -22.38
N VAL A 223 -0.58 32.67 -21.62
CA VAL A 223 0.73 32.27 -21.07
C VAL A 223 0.57 31.08 -20.13
N TRP A 224 -0.44 31.10 -19.25
CA TRP A 224 -0.70 30.01 -18.31
C TRP A 224 -1.18 28.73 -19.01
N THR A 225 -1.88 28.86 -20.14
CA THR A 225 -2.26 27.73 -21.00
C THR A 225 -1.02 27.05 -21.59
N LEU A 226 -0.02 27.82 -22.02
CA LEU A 226 1.26 27.26 -22.49
C LEU A 226 1.99 26.51 -21.37
N LEU A 227 2.02 27.08 -20.16
CA LEU A 227 2.60 26.41 -18.99
C LEU A 227 1.83 25.13 -18.62
N ALA A 228 0.50 25.18 -18.60
CA ALA A 228 -0.34 24.00 -18.35
C ALA A 228 -0.15 22.93 -19.43
N SER A 229 -0.02 23.31 -20.70
CA SER A 229 0.27 22.39 -21.80
C SER A 229 1.65 21.73 -21.66
N TRP A 230 2.68 22.50 -21.27
CA TRP A 230 4.00 21.96 -20.96
C TRP A 230 3.95 20.97 -19.77
N GLN A 231 3.20 21.30 -18.73
CA GLN A 231 3.03 20.40 -17.58
C GLN A 231 2.23 19.14 -17.94
N LEU A 232 1.24 19.25 -18.85
CA LEU A 232 0.54 18.11 -19.41
C LEU A 232 1.48 17.21 -20.19
N GLN A 233 2.36 17.78 -21.01
CA GLN A 233 3.39 17.02 -21.73
C GLN A 233 4.27 16.24 -20.75
N ARG A 234 4.68 16.86 -19.62
CA ARG A 234 5.42 16.16 -18.55
C ARG A 234 4.61 15.03 -17.92
N ALA A 235 3.31 15.24 -17.69
CA ALA A 235 2.43 14.20 -17.18
C ALA A 235 2.31 13.02 -18.16
N LEU A 236 2.16 13.29 -19.47
CA LEU A 236 2.10 12.25 -20.51
C LEU A 236 3.42 11.47 -20.63
N LEU A 237 4.57 12.14 -20.48
CA LEU A 237 5.87 11.45 -20.45
C LEU A 237 6.03 10.59 -19.18
N ALA A 238 5.56 11.08 -18.04
CA ALA A 238 5.53 10.30 -16.80
C ALA A 238 4.59 9.09 -16.91
N ASP A 239 3.46 9.23 -17.58
CA ASP A 239 2.49 8.17 -17.85
C ASP A 239 3.10 7.07 -18.73
N SER A 240 3.77 7.46 -19.83
CA SER A 240 4.51 6.51 -20.66
C SER A 240 5.63 5.80 -19.89
N ALA A 241 6.34 6.50 -19.01
CA ALA A 241 7.38 5.90 -18.18
C ALA A 241 6.80 4.95 -17.11
N LEU A 242 5.64 5.29 -16.56
CA LEU A 242 4.87 4.43 -15.65
C LEU A 242 4.43 3.15 -16.35
N GLU A 243 3.92 3.25 -17.59
CA GLU A 243 3.51 2.09 -18.39
C GLU A 243 4.66 1.11 -18.61
N ILE A 244 5.85 1.63 -18.96
CA ILE A 244 7.07 0.82 -19.10
C ILE A 244 7.44 0.15 -17.77
N ALA A 245 7.43 0.89 -16.66
CA ALA A 245 7.72 0.35 -15.34
C ALA A 245 6.68 -0.68 -14.89
N ARG A 246 5.40 -0.51 -15.27
CA ARG A 246 4.32 -1.44 -14.97
C ARG A 246 4.55 -2.78 -15.67
N ILE A 247 4.88 -2.73 -16.96
CA ILE A 247 5.20 -3.93 -17.76
C ILE A 247 6.43 -4.65 -17.19
N ASP A 248 7.49 -3.91 -16.84
CA ASP A 248 8.70 -4.51 -16.27
C ASP A 248 8.44 -5.16 -14.90
N ALA A 249 7.60 -4.54 -14.07
CA ALA A 249 7.14 -5.09 -12.79
C ALA A 249 6.10 -6.22 -12.95
N GLY A 250 5.53 -6.39 -14.15
CA GLY A 250 4.50 -7.40 -14.44
C GLY A 250 3.15 -7.13 -13.76
N VAL A 251 2.78 -5.87 -13.51
CA VAL A 251 1.50 -5.50 -12.91
C VAL A 251 0.44 -5.32 -14.02
N GLU A 252 -0.77 -5.86 -13.84
CA GLU A 252 -1.87 -5.72 -14.83
C GLU A 252 -2.54 -4.34 -14.76
N ASN A 253 -3.22 -3.93 -15.85
CA ASN A 253 -3.73 -2.55 -16.03
C ASN A 253 -4.77 -2.09 -15.00
N ASP A 254 -5.41 -3.01 -14.27
CA ASP A 254 -6.60 -2.74 -13.43
C ASP A 254 -6.39 -3.13 -11.96
N MET A 255 -5.15 -3.39 -11.54
CA MET A 255 -4.83 -3.70 -10.15
C MET A 255 -4.14 -2.52 -9.47
N ASP A 256 -4.86 -1.85 -8.57
CA ASP A 256 -4.26 -0.91 -7.63
C ASP A 256 -3.52 -1.70 -6.54
N VAL A 257 -2.19 -1.62 -6.56
CA VAL A 257 -1.31 -2.19 -5.52
C VAL A 257 -1.39 -1.30 -4.30
N ALA A 258 -2.19 -1.72 -3.32
CA ALA A 258 -2.43 -1.00 -2.08
C ALA A 258 -1.27 -1.10 -1.09
N TYR A 259 -0.55 -2.22 -1.11
CA TYR A 259 0.54 -2.51 -0.20
C TYR A 259 1.63 -3.27 -0.95
N SER A 260 2.88 -2.97 -0.63
CA SER A 260 4.01 -3.83 -1.00
C SER A 260 5.10 -3.66 0.05
N ASP A 261 5.80 -4.74 0.41
CA ASP A 261 6.83 -4.81 1.46
C ASP A 261 7.98 -3.77 1.32
N ASP A 262 8.04 -3.06 0.18
CA ASP A 262 9.02 -2.01 -0.10
C ASP A 262 8.65 -0.60 0.42
N GLU A 263 7.46 -0.40 0.98
CA GLU A 263 7.13 0.88 1.61
C GLU A 263 7.91 1.01 2.93
N ALA A 264 8.52 2.18 3.18
CA ALA A 264 9.18 2.48 4.46
C ALA A 264 8.23 2.33 5.67
N THR A 265 6.94 2.25 5.39
CA THR A 265 5.83 2.13 6.33
C THR A 265 5.12 0.76 6.26
N ALA A 266 5.51 -0.16 5.35
CA ALA A 266 4.99 -1.52 5.28
C ALA A 266 5.41 -2.31 6.53
N GLY A 267 4.58 -2.24 7.55
CA GLY A 267 4.90 -2.88 8.81
C GLY A 267 4.51 -4.34 8.85
N LEU A 268 5.07 -4.99 9.86
CA LEU A 268 4.82 -6.39 10.13
C LEU A 268 3.35 -6.53 10.57
N LEU A 269 2.55 -7.29 9.82
CA LEU A 269 1.22 -7.68 10.29
C LEU A 269 1.39 -8.68 11.42
N ILE A 270 0.69 -8.44 12.54
CA ILE A 270 0.77 -9.26 13.75
C ILE A 270 -0.64 -9.51 14.26
N ASP A 271 -0.96 -10.76 14.55
CA ASP A 271 -2.10 -11.14 15.36
C ASP A 271 -1.59 -11.63 16.73
N GLU A 272 -1.77 -10.81 17.76
CA GLU A 272 -1.33 -11.08 19.13
C GLU A 272 -2.09 -12.26 19.77
N GLN A 273 -3.31 -12.58 19.30
CA GLN A 273 -4.09 -13.69 19.87
C GLN A 273 -3.48 -15.03 19.51
N THR A 274 -3.12 -15.22 18.24
CA THR A 274 -2.54 -16.47 17.73
C THR A 274 -1.01 -16.46 17.73
N GLY A 275 -0.38 -15.30 17.83
CA GLY A 275 1.06 -15.10 17.71
C GLY A 275 1.54 -15.11 16.25
N LEU A 276 0.62 -15.15 15.28
CA LEU A 276 0.95 -15.16 13.87
C LEU A 276 1.50 -13.80 13.43
N ARG A 277 2.54 -13.81 12.60
CA ARG A 277 3.12 -12.59 12.04
C ARG A 277 3.65 -12.78 10.62
N GLY A 278 3.66 -11.74 9.82
CA GLY A 278 4.17 -11.83 8.46
C GLY A 278 4.13 -10.53 7.70
N ARG A 279 4.84 -10.51 6.57
CA ARG A 279 4.79 -9.43 5.58
C ARG A 279 4.42 -10.04 4.24
N PRO A 280 3.20 -9.81 3.74
CA PRO A 280 2.83 -10.20 2.37
C PRO A 280 3.73 -9.49 1.36
N ASP A 281 4.00 -10.08 0.19
CA ASP A 281 4.75 -9.39 -0.87
C ASP A 281 3.98 -8.17 -1.37
N GLN A 282 2.67 -8.35 -1.59
CA GLN A 282 1.73 -7.32 -2.03
C GLN A 282 0.35 -7.54 -1.42
N ILE A 283 -0.41 -6.45 -1.22
CA ILE A 283 -1.86 -6.51 -1.04
C ILE A 283 -2.45 -5.60 -2.10
N VAL A 284 -3.35 -6.15 -2.91
CA VAL A 284 -4.08 -5.40 -3.95
C VAL A 284 -5.50 -5.15 -3.48
N ILE A 285 -6.13 -4.10 -3.99
CA ILE A 285 -7.53 -3.81 -3.66
C ILE A 285 -8.39 -4.12 -4.88
N VAL A 286 -9.34 -5.03 -4.70
CA VAL A 286 -10.28 -5.46 -5.74
C VAL A 286 -11.68 -5.30 -5.17
N GLU A 287 -12.51 -4.46 -5.79
CA GLU A 287 -13.89 -4.20 -5.37
C GLU A 287 -14.04 -3.73 -3.89
N GLY A 288 -12.99 -3.13 -3.32
CA GLY A 288 -12.97 -2.67 -1.92
C GLY A 288 -12.52 -3.73 -0.90
N GLU A 289 -12.12 -4.92 -1.36
CA GLU A 289 -11.54 -5.99 -0.55
C GLU A 289 -10.01 -5.99 -0.65
N PHE A 290 -9.34 -6.27 0.47
CA PHE A 290 -7.87 -6.37 0.55
C PHE A 290 -7.41 -7.79 0.23
N ILE A 291 -6.80 -7.99 -0.93
CA ILE A 291 -6.41 -9.30 -1.43
C ILE A 291 -4.88 -9.46 -1.33
N PRO A 292 -4.36 -10.30 -0.42
CA PRO A 292 -2.93 -10.57 -0.37
C PRO A 292 -2.48 -11.37 -1.59
N VAL A 293 -1.35 -10.97 -2.17
CA VAL A 293 -0.71 -11.61 -3.31
C VAL A 293 0.69 -12.04 -2.91
N GLU A 294 0.97 -13.33 -3.05
CA GLU A 294 2.28 -13.93 -2.75
C GLU A 294 2.94 -14.39 -4.06
N GLN A 295 4.14 -13.90 -4.33
CA GLN A 295 4.86 -14.17 -5.57
C GLN A 295 5.95 -15.24 -5.36
N LYS A 296 5.88 -16.31 -6.16
CA LYS A 296 6.83 -17.42 -6.09
C LYS A 296 7.80 -17.43 -7.25
N THR A 297 9.07 -17.21 -6.94
CA THR A 297 10.18 -17.35 -7.89
C THR A 297 10.63 -18.81 -7.94
N GLY A 298 10.42 -19.53 -9.04
CA GLY A 298 10.84 -20.92 -9.13
C GLY A 298 10.20 -21.69 -10.29
N LYS A 299 10.24 -23.02 -10.20
CA LYS A 299 9.54 -23.88 -11.16
C LYS A 299 8.03 -23.68 -10.99
N ILE A 300 7.36 -23.37 -12.08
CA ILE A 300 5.90 -23.19 -12.13
C ILE A 300 5.24 -24.58 -11.98
N PRO A 301 4.43 -24.81 -10.93
CA PRO A 301 3.69 -26.06 -10.77
C PRO A 301 2.31 -25.98 -11.44
N GLU A 302 1.72 -27.12 -11.80
CA GLU A 302 0.31 -27.16 -12.28
C GLU A 302 -0.69 -26.85 -11.17
N LYS A 303 -0.34 -27.16 -9.92
CA LYS A 303 -1.14 -26.88 -8.72
C LYS A 303 -0.27 -26.23 -7.64
N PRO A 304 -0.82 -25.29 -6.86
CA PRO A 304 -0.08 -24.66 -5.78
C PRO A 304 0.54 -25.66 -4.81
N HIS A 305 1.79 -25.43 -4.43
CA HIS A 305 2.43 -26.25 -3.39
C HIS A 305 1.74 -26.01 -2.04
N LYS A 306 1.56 -27.09 -1.24
CA LYS A 306 0.97 -27.02 0.09
C LYS A 306 1.67 -25.99 1.00
N SER A 307 3.00 -25.89 0.90
CA SER A 307 3.79 -24.90 1.65
C SER A 307 3.43 -23.47 1.28
N HIS A 308 3.32 -23.17 -0.02
CA HIS A 308 2.94 -21.84 -0.50
C HIS A 308 1.48 -21.51 -0.14
N LYS A 309 0.57 -22.48 -0.25
CA LYS A 309 -0.82 -22.33 0.22
C LYS A 309 -0.84 -21.94 1.71
N MET A 310 -0.09 -22.65 2.55
CA MET A 310 -0.05 -22.38 3.99
C MET A 310 0.45 -20.96 4.32
N GLN A 311 1.46 -20.47 3.59
CA GLN A 311 1.94 -19.11 3.78
C GLN A 311 0.88 -18.07 3.36
N LEU A 312 0.19 -18.28 2.23
CA LEU A 312 -0.87 -17.37 1.80
C LEU A 312 -2.04 -17.38 2.79
N LEU A 313 -2.42 -18.53 3.35
CA LEU A 313 -3.43 -18.59 4.41
C LEU A 313 -3.04 -17.74 5.63
N ALA A 314 -1.76 -17.73 5.98
CA ALA A 314 -1.27 -16.87 7.05
C ALA A 314 -1.50 -15.39 6.74
N TYR A 315 -1.22 -14.96 5.50
CA TYR A 315 -1.48 -13.58 5.08
C TYR A 315 -2.97 -13.25 5.01
N LEU A 316 -3.82 -14.18 4.59
CA LEU A 316 -5.27 -13.98 4.59
C LEU A 316 -5.80 -13.70 6.00
N HIS A 317 -5.37 -14.49 6.99
CA HIS A 317 -5.73 -14.24 8.40
C HIS A 317 -5.15 -12.93 8.92
N LEU A 318 -3.90 -12.60 8.58
CA LEU A 318 -3.28 -11.35 9.02
C LEU A 318 -3.98 -10.12 8.45
N VAL A 319 -4.39 -10.16 7.17
CA VAL A 319 -5.21 -9.10 6.56
C VAL A 319 -6.59 -9.03 7.22
N GLU A 320 -7.25 -10.17 7.46
CA GLU A 320 -8.54 -10.23 8.17
C GLU A 320 -8.45 -9.60 9.56
N SER A 321 -7.43 -9.98 10.34
CA SER A 321 -7.23 -9.51 11.71
C SER A 321 -6.86 -8.03 11.78
N THR A 322 -6.18 -7.49 10.76
CA THR A 322 -5.74 -6.09 10.74
C THR A 322 -6.85 -5.17 10.24
N THR A 323 -7.57 -5.56 9.19
CA THR A 323 -8.62 -4.73 8.59
C THR A 323 -10.00 -4.96 9.20
N ASN A 324 -10.15 -6.01 10.01
CA ASN A 324 -11.43 -6.50 10.50
C ASN A 324 -12.44 -6.82 9.38
N ARG A 325 -11.94 -7.05 8.15
CA ARG A 325 -12.72 -7.46 6.97
C ARG A 325 -12.23 -8.81 6.48
N LYS A 326 -13.16 -9.71 6.17
CA LYS A 326 -12.84 -11.05 5.70
C LYS A 326 -12.49 -11.00 4.20
N PRO A 327 -11.21 -11.18 3.80
CA PRO A 327 -10.87 -11.28 2.38
C PRO A 327 -11.55 -12.52 1.79
N PRO A 328 -12.14 -12.45 0.58
CA PRO A 328 -12.81 -13.61 -0.02
C PRO A 328 -11.81 -14.68 -0.47
N TYR A 329 -10.64 -14.26 -0.94
CA TYR A 329 -9.57 -15.13 -1.41
C TYR A 329 -8.21 -14.41 -1.35
N GLY A 330 -7.13 -15.17 -1.54
CA GLY A 330 -5.78 -14.66 -1.78
C GLY A 330 -5.23 -15.21 -3.10
N VAL A 331 -4.14 -14.62 -3.59
CA VAL A 331 -3.55 -15.01 -4.89
C VAL A 331 -2.12 -15.50 -4.73
N LEU A 332 -1.85 -16.71 -5.26
CA LEU A 332 -0.50 -17.21 -5.47
C LEU A 332 -0.10 -17.00 -6.93
N ARG A 333 0.97 -16.23 -7.14
CA ARG A 333 1.48 -15.93 -8.47
C ARG A 333 2.79 -16.68 -8.76
N TYR A 334 2.78 -17.54 -9.78
CA TYR A 334 3.96 -18.24 -10.29
C TYR A 334 4.34 -17.68 -11.66
N GLY A 335 5.40 -16.88 -11.73
CA GLY A 335 5.77 -16.19 -12.97
C GLY A 335 4.74 -15.16 -13.42
N SER A 336 4.68 -14.85 -14.71
CA SER A 336 3.81 -13.80 -15.26
C SER A 336 2.34 -14.22 -15.38
N GLU A 337 2.07 -15.48 -15.75
CA GLU A 337 0.75 -15.91 -16.24
C GLU A 337 0.04 -16.98 -15.39
N ASN A 338 0.70 -17.58 -14.39
CA ASN A 338 0.08 -18.63 -13.57
C ASN A 338 -0.37 -18.06 -12.22
N LEU A 339 -1.64 -17.66 -12.16
CA LEU A 339 -2.31 -17.18 -10.96
C LEU A 339 -3.20 -18.30 -10.40
N HIS A 340 -3.13 -18.51 -9.09
CA HIS A 340 -4.04 -19.41 -8.39
C HIS A 340 -4.71 -18.68 -7.24
N THR A 341 -6.03 -18.67 -7.23
CA THR A 341 -6.82 -18.17 -6.13
C THR A 341 -6.93 -19.23 -5.04
N ILE A 342 -6.90 -18.79 -3.79
CA ILE A 342 -7.11 -19.63 -2.61
C ILE A 342 -8.18 -18.99 -1.73
N ASP A 343 -9.30 -19.67 -1.57
CA ASP A 343 -10.44 -19.17 -0.82
C ASP A 343 -10.16 -19.12 0.69
N TRP A 344 -10.69 -18.09 1.34
CA TRP A 344 -10.60 -17.91 2.79
C TRP A 344 -11.92 -18.30 3.47
N ASP A 345 -12.09 -19.60 3.66
CA ASP A 345 -13.24 -20.22 4.32
C ASP A 345 -12.87 -20.81 5.70
N ASP A 346 -13.86 -21.38 6.38
CA ASP A 346 -13.67 -21.98 7.71
C ASP A 346 -12.73 -23.21 7.67
N GLU A 347 -12.68 -23.93 6.54
CA GLU A 347 -11.74 -25.05 6.35
C GLU A 347 -10.30 -24.54 6.30
N SER A 348 -10.03 -23.53 5.47
CA SER A 348 -8.75 -22.84 5.37
C SER A 348 -8.31 -22.25 6.71
N LYS A 349 -9.23 -21.63 7.45
CA LYS A 349 -8.97 -21.10 8.81
C LYS A 349 -8.58 -22.20 9.79
N HIS A 350 -9.32 -23.32 9.79
CA HIS A 350 -8.99 -24.48 10.61
C HIS A 350 -7.62 -25.09 10.25
N ILE A 351 -7.31 -25.21 8.96
CA ILE A 351 -6.01 -25.70 8.46
C ILE A 351 -4.87 -24.81 8.94
N LEU A 352 -5.03 -23.48 8.84
CA LEU A 352 -4.03 -22.51 9.29
C LEU A 352 -3.80 -22.64 10.81
N PHE A 353 -4.86 -22.53 11.62
CA PHE A 353 -4.73 -22.55 13.06
C PHE A 353 -4.18 -23.87 13.58
N SER A 354 -4.58 -25.00 13.00
CA SER A 354 -3.99 -26.31 13.33
C SER A 354 -2.47 -26.32 13.07
N ALA A 355 -2.02 -25.71 11.97
CA ALA A 355 -0.60 -25.62 11.66
C ALA A 355 0.16 -24.66 12.60
N VAL A 356 -0.46 -23.54 12.99
CA VAL A 356 0.12 -22.60 13.98
C VAL A 356 0.32 -23.31 15.31
N LYS A 357 -0.72 -23.97 15.83
CA LYS A 357 -0.67 -24.71 17.09
C LYS A 357 0.37 -25.81 17.08
N GLU A 358 0.47 -26.57 15.99
CA GLU A 358 1.49 -27.61 15.86
C GLU A 358 2.92 -27.04 15.83
N VAL A 359 3.13 -25.92 15.10
CA VAL A 359 4.42 -25.24 15.10
C VAL A 359 4.79 -24.75 16.50
N GLN A 360 3.83 -24.17 17.22
CA GLN A 360 4.01 -23.72 18.60
C GLN A 360 4.33 -24.88 19.56
N ARG A 361 3.59 -25.98 19.47
CA ARG A 361 3.88 -27.21 20.23
C ARG A 361 5.30 -27.69 19.98
N LEU A 362 5.71 -27.79 18.71
CA LEU A 362 7.07 -28.20 18.33
C LEU A 362 8.16 -27.23 18.81
N MET A 363 7.85 -25.94 19.00
CA MET A 363 8.80 -24.97 19.56
C MET A 363 9.09 -25.23 21.04
N THR A 364 8.12 -25.78 21.77
CA THR A 364 8.23 -26.09 23.19
C THR A 364 8.72 -27.52 23.40
N GLU A 365 8.01 -28.50 22.87
CA GLU A 365 8.24 -29.93 23.12
C GLU A 365 9.34 -30.53 22.22
N GLY A 366 9.60 -29.92 21.06
CA GLY A 366 10.45 -30.53 20.04
C GLY A 366 9.77 -31.73 19.35
N GLY A 367 10.59 -32.63 18.80
CA GLY A 367 10.09 -33.86 18.14
C GLY A 367 9.61 -33.66 16.70
N ALA A 368 10.13 -32.67 15.98
CA ALA A 368 9.77 -32.44 14.59
C ALA A 368 10.31 -33.57 13.69
N GLU A 369 9.42 -34.27 12.98
CA GLU A 369 9.78 -35.39 12.11
C GLU A 369 9.59 -35.09 10.62
N ARG A 370 10.20 -35.92 9.77
CA ARG A 370 10.01 -35.84 8.31
C ARG A 370 8.61 -36.33 7.94
N ASN A 371 7.78 -35.44 7.41
CA ASN A 371 6.38 -35.72 7.05
C ASN A 371 6.15 -36.35 5.66
N HIS A 372 7.18 -36.91 5.01
CA HIS A 372 7.06 -37.42 3.64
C HIS A 372 8.02 -38.57 3.32
N ASN A 373 7.66 -39.38 2.31
CA ASN A 373 8.52 -40.45 1.76
C ASN A 373 9.00 -40.17 0.31
N ARG A 374 9.21 -38.88 -0.05
CA ARG A 374 9.60 -38.47 -1.41
C ARG A 374 11.10 -38.14 -1.49
N LYS A 375 11.90 -39.01 -2.13
CA LYS A 375 13.35 -38.81 -2.34
C LYS A 375 13.69 -37.47 -2.98
N GLY A 376 12.93 -37.05 -3.99
CA GLY A 376 13.15 -35.77 -4.69
C GLY A 376 13.10 -34.54 -3.79
N LYS A 377 12.22 -34.51 -2.76
CA LYS A 377 12.21 -33.42 -1.77
C LYS A 377 13.51 -33.36 -0.97
N CYS A 378 14.04 -34.51 -0.54
CA CYS A 378 15.31 -34.56 0.17
C CYS A 378 16.49 -34.14 -0.71
N GLN A 379 16.49 -34.50 -2.00
CA GLN A 379 17.53 -34.12 -2.96
C GLN A 379 17.65 -32.60 -3.12
N SER A 380 16.51 -31.90 -3.20
CA SER A 380 16.46 -30.44 -3.33
C SER A 380 16.45 -29.70 -1.98
N CYS A 381 16.50 -30.42 -0.86
CA CYS A 381 16.46 -29.81 0.46
C CYS A 381 17.81 -29.12 0.77
N SER A 382 17.75 -27.82 0.98
CA SER A 382 18.93 -27.00 1.29
C SER A 382 19.61 -27.33 2.63
N ARG A 383 18.91 -28.05 3.51
CA ARG A 383 19.40 -28.50 4.82
C ARG A 383 19.70 -30.00 4.85
N ARG A 384 19.75 -30.67 3.69
CA ARG A 384 20.08 -32.11 3.60
C ARG A 384 21.38 -32.45 4.33
N TYR A 385 22.38 -31.57 4.28
CA TYR A 385 23.68 -31.79 4.92
C TYR A 385 23.63 -31.95 6.46
N ALA A 386 22.52 -31.56 7.10
CA ALA A 386 22.31 -31.64 8.54
C ALA A 386 21.07 -32.48 8.89
N CYS A 387 20.54 -33.26 7.94
CA CYS A 387 19.31 -34.03 8.13
C CYS A 387 19.62 -35.52 8.21
N ASP A 388 19.60 -36.07 9.42
CA ASP A 388 19.87 -37.50 9.67
C ASP A 388 18.74 -38.42 9.15
N SER A 389 17.57 -37.84 8.87
CA SER A 389 16.44 -38.52 8.23
C SER A 389 16.35 -38.21 6.72
N SER A 390 17.46 -37.92 6.04
CA SER A 390 17.46 -37.84 4.57
C SER A 390 17.07 -39.19 3.94
N LEU A 391 16.48 -39.16 2.74
CA LEU A 391 16.17 -40.36 1.95
C LEU A 391 17.23 -40.64 0.86
N VAL A 392 18.26 -39.80 0.80
CA VAL A 392 19.30 -39.73 -0.25
C VAL A 392 20.63 -39.28 0.31
#